data_AF-A0A523P6N7-F1
#
_entry.id   AF-A0A523P6N7-F1
#
_cell.length_a   1.000
_cell.length_b   1.000
_cell.length_c   1.000
_cell.angle_alpha   90.00
_cell.angle_beta   90.00
_cell.angle_gamma   90.00
#
_symmetry.space_group_name_H-M   'P 1'
#
loop_
_entity.id
_entity.type
_entity.pdbx_description
1 polymer ?
#
loop_
_entity_poly.entity_id
_entity_poly.type
_entity_poly.pdbx_seq_one_letter_code
_entity_poly.pdbx_strand_id
1 'polypeptide(L)'
;MAKRTDYTPDPRFVEKFPAVSGNTVNGLGEDRLRRASPFFWHQPHLHAFGDLQQAVTDYHRQSEAVCAVYTPTADRGPRPIE
;
A
#
# COMPACT_ATOMS: atom_id res chain seq x y z
N MET A 1 -13.57 0.71 23.55
CA MET A 1 -13.87 0.07 22.24
C MET A 1 -13.85 -1.44 22.45
N ALA A 2 -14.99 -2.12 22.30
CA ALA A 2 -15.02 -3.59 22.38
C ALA A 2 -14.35 -4.17 21.12
N LYS A 3 -13.46 -5.14 21.30
CA LYS A 3 -12.78 -5.81 20.19
C LYS A 3 -13.80 -6.67 19.45
N ARG A 4 -14.03 -6.42 18.16
CA ARG A 4 -14.84 -7.32 17.31
C ARG A 4 -14.16 -8.69 17.26
N THR A 5 -14.86 -9.73 17.70
CA THR A 5 -14.37 -11.12 17.71
C THR A 5 -14.83 -11.91 16.48
N ASP A 6 -15.71 -11.34 15.67
CA ASP A 6 -16.34 -11.94 14.49
C ASP A 6 -15.61 -11.63 13.17
N TYR A 7 -14.48 -10.91 13.24
CA TYR A 7 -13.75 -10.52 12.05
C TYR A 7 -12.86 -11.66 11.54
N THR A 8 -13.19 -12.19 10.37
CA THR A 8 -12.31 -13.05 9.58
C THR A 8 -11.70 -12.22 8.45
N PRO A 9 -10.36 -12.06 8.40
CA PRO A 9 -9.73 -11.30 7.33
C PRO A 9 -9.83 -12.07 6.00
N ASP A 10 -9.93 -11.31 4.91
CA ASP A 10 -10.01 -11.90 3.59
C ASP A 10 -8.64 -12.50 3.18
N PRO A 11 -8.57 -13.80 2.83
CA PRO A 11 -7.32 -14.47 2.50
C PRO A 11 -6.62 -13.83 1.30
N ARG A 12 -7.36 -13.23 0.36
CA ARG A 12 -6.80 -12.55 -0.82
C ARG A 12 -5.78 -11.48 -0.46
N PHE A 13 -5.97 -10.81 0.68
CA PHE A 13 -5.04 -9.80 1.18
C PHE A 13 -4.02 -10.39 2.14
N VAL A 14 -4.43 -11.24 3.07
CA VAL A 14 -3.55 -11.80 4.10
C VAL A 14 -2.37 -12.57 3.48
N GLU A 15 -2.63 -13.32 2.40
CA GLU A 15 -1.60 -14.08 1.68
C GLU A 15 -0.55 -13.20 0.98
N LYS A 16 -0.84 -11.90 0.79
CA LYS A 16 0.07 -10.93 0.17
C LYS A 16 0.85 -10.09 1.18
N PHE A 17 0.68 -10.33 2.47
CA PHE A 17 1.50 -9.67 3.47
C PHE A 17 2.95 -10.13 3.35
N PRO A 18 3.93 -9.21 3.39
CA PRO A 18 5.32 -9.61 3.47
C PRO A 18 5.58 -10.43 4.72
N ALA A 19 6.55 -11.35 4.63
CA ALA A 19 7.02 -12.13 5.77
C ALA A 19 7.66 -11.26 6.86
N VAL A 20 8.07 -10.03 6.51
CA VAL A 20 8.62 -9.02 7.42
C VAL A 20 7.55 -8.00 7.80
N SER A 21 7.55 -7.57 9.05
CA SER A 21 6.56 -6.61 9.56
C SER A 21 7.17 -5.66 10.58
N GLY A 22 6.43 -4.61 10.93
CA GLY A 22 6.73 -3.74 12.06
C GLY A 22 8.13 -3.11 12.00
N ASN A 23 8.91 -3.38 13.04
CA ASN A 23 10.19 -2.72 13.30
C ASN A 23 11.27 -3.00 12.24
N THR A 24 11.21 -4.17 11.61
CA THR A 24 12.11 -4.52 10.50
C THR A 24 11.85 -3.68 9.26
N VAL A 25 10.60 -3.30 9.00
CA VAL A 25 10.23 -2.47 7.85
C VAL A 25 10.52 -1.00 8.14
N ASN A 26 10.17 -0.52 9.34
CA ASN A 26 10.30 0.88 9.73
C ASN A 26 11.75 1.28 10.08
N GLY A 27 12.67 0.32 10.18
CA GLY A 27 14.09 0.55 10.46
C GLY A 27 14.40 0.79 11.94
N LEU A 28 13.53 0.37 12.86
CA LEU A 28 13.80 0.50 14.30
C LEU A 28 15.03 -0.35 14.68
N GLY A 29 16.08 0.30 15.17
CA GLY A 29 17.33 -0.34 15.56
C GLY A 29 18.41 -0.31 14.48
N GLU A 30 18.15 0.29 13.32
CA GLU A 30 19.21 0.61 12.35
C GLU A 30 20.19 1.62 12.98
N ASP A 31 21.48 1.29 12.99
CA ASP A 31 22.58 2.12 13.51
C ASP A 31 23.13 3.08 12.45
N ARG A 32 22.77 2.84 11.18
CA ARG A 32 23.13 3.64 10.02
C ARG A 32 21.90 4.35 9.46
N LEU A 33 22.08 5.63 9.13
CA LEU A 33 21.04 6.41 8.49
C LEU A 33 20.70 5.80 7.12
N ARG A 34 19.49 5.25 6.98
CA ARG A 34 18.97 4.81 5.68
C ARG A 34 18.27 5.99 5.02
N ARG A 35 18.64 6.28 3.77
CA ARG A 35 17.94 7.29 2.96
C ARG A 35 16.48 6.85 2.85
N ALA A 36 15.55 7.71 3.26
CA ALA A 36 14.12 7.46 3.08
C ALA A 36 13.88 7.11 1.60
N SER A 37 13.40 5.89 1.34
CA SER A 37 12.81 5.61 0.03
C SER A 37 11.42 6.25 0.00
N PRO A 38 10.95 6.76 -1.14
CA PRO A 38 9.68 7.47 -1.14
C PRO A 38 8.55 6.44 -1.03
N PHE A 39 8.03 6.27 0.19
CA PHE A 39 7.33 5.05 0.61
C PHE A 39 5.87 4.93 0.13
N PHE A 40 5.23 5.99 -0.40
CA PHE A 40 3.79 5.94 -0.68
C PHE A 40 3.32 6.05 -2.15
N TRP A 41 4.17 6.47 -3.10
CA TRP A 41 3.75 6.70 -4.51
C TRP A 41 4.58 5.93 -5.56
N HIS A 42 5.33 4.93 -5.13
CA HIS A 42 6.16 4.13 -6.03
C HIS A 42 5.41 2.93 -6.59
N GLN A 43 5.93 2.38 -7.69
CA GLN A 43 5.41 1.16 -8.28
C GLN A 43 5.50 0.00 -7.27
N PRO A 44 4.55 -0.95 -7.31
CA PRO A 44 4.48 -2.06 -6.36
C PRO A 44 5.82 -2.77 -6.11
N HIS A 45 6.62 -2.98 -7.16
CA HIS A 45 7.90 -3.69 -7.07
C HIS A 45 8.99 -2.99 -6.21
N LEU A 46 8.78 -1.76 -5.76
CA LEU A 46 9.78 -0.97 -5.03
C LEU A 46 9.63 -1.02 -3.50
N HIS A 47 8.64 -1.74 -2.96
CA HIS A 47 8.47 -1.90 -1.53
C HIS A 47 7.92 -3.27 -1.15
N ALA A 48 8.19 -3.69 0.09
CA ALA A 48 7.80 -5.01 0.62
C ALA A 48 6.27 -5.26 0.61
N PHE A 49 5.46 -4.22 0.47
CA PHE A 49 4.00 -4.32 0.43
C PHE A 49 3.44 -4.18 -0.98
N GLY A 50 4.27 -4.26 -2.02
CA GLY A 50 3.86 -4.09 -3.41
C GLY A 50 2.68 -4.96 -3.83
N ASP A 51 2.83 -6.26 -3.61
CA ASP A 51 1.81 -7.24 -3.99
C ASP A 51 0.48 -6.98 -3.26
N LEU A 52 0.54 -6.59 -1.98
CA LEU A 52 -0.64 -6.20 -1.20
C LEU A 52 -1.26 -4.91 -1.74
N GLN A 53 -0.46 -3.90 -2.06
CA GLN A 53 -0.93 -2.63 -2.64
C GLN A 53 -1.65 -2.88 -3.97
N GLN A 54 -1.08 -3.71 -4.84
CA GLN A 54 -1.67 -4.07 -6.12
C GLN A 54 -3.00 -4.80 -5.91
N ALA A 55 -3.04 -5.83 -5.05
CA ALA A 55 -4.25 -6.59 -4.77
C ALA A 55 -5.39 -5.73 -4.22
N VAL A 56 -5.10 -4.81 -3.30
CA VAL A 56 -6.08 -3.88 -2.73
C VAL A 56 -6.58 -2.89 -3.79
N THR A 57 -5.67 -2.36 -4.62
CA THR A 57 -6.02 -1.45 -5.71
C THR A 57 -6.95 -2.13 -6.71
N ASP A 58 -6.63 -3.34 -7.14
CA ASP A 58 -7.43 -4.10 -8.10
C ASP A 58 -8.79 -4.49 -7.53
N TYR A 59 -8.86 -4.84 -6.25
CA TYR A 59 -10.14 -5.09 -5.57
C TYR A 59 -11.04 -3.85 -5.56
N HIS A 60 -10.50 -2.68 -5.20
CA HIS A 60 -11.27 -1.44 -5.19
C HIS A 60 -11.74 -1.00 -6.58
N ARG A 61 -10.98 -1.32 -7.63
CA ARG A 61 -11.36 -1.06 -9.03
C ARG A 61 -12.55 -1.90 -9.52
N GLN A 62 -12.97 -2.92 -8.76
CA GLN A 62 -14.20 -3.67 -9.05
C GLN A 62 -15.47 -2.89 -8.64
N SER A 63 -15.34 -1.87 -7.79
CA SER A 63 -16.47 -1.08 -7.32
C SER A 63 -16.74 0.10 -8.24
N GLU A 64 -17.90 0.09 -8.91
CA GLU A 64 -18.34 1.19 -9.78
C GLU A 64 -18.34 2.55 -9.05
N ALA A 65 -18.79 2.59 -7.79
CA ALA A 65 -18.80 3.82 -6.98
C ALA A 65 -17.39 4.39 -6.71
N VAL A 66 -16.38 3.51 -6.61
CA VAL A 66 -14.98 3.93 -6.41
C VAL A 66 -14.39 4.39 -7.73
N CYS A 67 -14.65 3.66 -8.81
CA CYS A 67 -14.19 4.03 -10.15
C CYS A 67 -14.80 5.35 -10.64
N ALA A 68 -16.05 5.64 -10.28
CA ALA A 68 -16.72 6.89 -10.65
C ALA A 68 -15.99 8.15 -10.12
N VAL A 69 -15.33 8.05 -8.97
CA VAL A 69 -14.54 9.16 -8.39
C VAL A 69 -13.04 9.06 -8.68
N TYR A 70 -12.58 7.91 -9.19
CA TYR A 70 -11.20 7.67 -9.55
C TYR A 70 -10.96 8.03 -11.02
N THR A 71 -10.66 9.30 -11.29
CA THR A 71 -10.38 9.76 -12.65
C THR A 71 -8.96 9.32 -13.08
N PRO A 72 -8.80 8.52 -14.16
CA PRO A 72 -7.49 8.12 -14.67
C PRO A 72 -6.67 9.31 -15.19
N THR A 73 -7.35 10.41 -15.53
CA THR A 73 -6.78 11.65 -16.06
C THR A 73 -6.67 12.76 -15.02
N ALA A 74 -6.98 12.49 -13.73
CA ALA A 74 -6.78 13.50 -12.70
C ALA A 74 -5.29 13.84 -12.57
N ASP A 75 -4.99 15.13 -12.54
CA ASP A 75 -3.64 15.67 -12.36
C ASP A 75 -3.17 15.43 -10.92
N ARG A 76 -2.70 14.20 -10.65
CA ARG A 76 -2.38 13.66 -9.32
C ARG A 76 -0.86 13.68 -9.06
N GLY A 77 -0.15 14.69 -9.56
CA GLY A 77 1.29 14.86 -9.31
C GLY A 77 1.80 16.24 -9.71
N PRO A 78 2.98 16.65 -9.23
CA PRO A 78 3.64 17.84 -9.74
C PRO A 78 3.94 17.66 -11.24
N ARG A 79 3.59 18.67 -12.05
CA ARG A 79 3.92 18.67 -13.47
C ARG A 79 5.44 18.67 -13.65
N PRO A 80 5.99 17.86 -14.59
CA PRO A 80 7.39 17.97 -14.97
C PRO A 80 7.69 19.42 -15.36
N ILE A 81 8.81 19.96 -14.87
CA ILE A 81 9.33 21.25 -15.33
C ILE A 81 10.15 20.94 -16.61
N GLU A 82 9.78 21.57 -17.72
CA GLU A 82 10.57 21.56 -18.96
C GLU A 82 11.87 22.36 -18.82
#